data_AF-A0A958LDW0-F1
#
_entry.id   AF-A0A958LDW0-F1
#
_cell.length_a   1.000
_cell.length_b   1.000
_cell.length_c   1.000
_cell.angle_alpha   90.00
_cell.angle_beta   90.00
_cell.angle_gamma   90.00
#
_symmetry.space_group_name_H-M   'P 1'
#
loop_
_entity.id
_entity.type
_entity.pdbx_description
1 polymer ?
#
loop_
_entity_poly.entity_id
_entity_poly.type
_entity_poly.pdbx_seq_one_letter_code
_entity_poly.pdbx_strand_id
1 'polypeptide(L)' 'MKPTCAVIVLNYNGRGLLSQFLESVVVAADSARVCHTRVIVLDNTSTDDGIQWVKTHMRTV' A
#
# COMPACT_ATOMS: atom_id res chain seq x y z
N MET A 1 8.68 -13.85 19.42
CA MET A 1 7.51 -13.04 18.98
C MET A 1 8.00 -12.10 17.89
N LYS A 2 7.35 -12.07 16.72
CA LYS A 2 7.71 -11.08 15.68
C LYS A 2 6.99 -9.76 15.99
N PRO A 3 7.67 -8.60 15.98
CA PRO A 3 7.01 -7.31 16.15
C PRO A 3 6.07 -7.03 14.97
N THR A 4 5.12 -6.12 15.18
CA THR A 4 4.28 -5.59 14.11
C THR A 4 4.94 -4.35 13.51
N CYS A 5 5.01 -4.28 12.19
CA CYS A 5 5.49 -3.12 11.45
C CYS A 5 4.39 -2.58 10.53
N ALA A 6 4.44 -1.27 10.28
CA ALA A 6 3.58 -0.62 9.30
C ALA A 6 4.44 0.07 8.23
N VAL A 7 4.11 -0.18 6.97
CA VAL A 7 4.64 0.57 5.82
C VAL A 7 3.58 1.58 5.43
N ILE A 8 3.88 2.86 5.61
CA ILE A 8 2.97 3.94 5.26
C ILE A 8 3.35 4.47 3.88
N VAL A 9 2.44 4.33 2.92
CA VAL A 9 2.53 4.93 1.59
C VAL A 9 1.65 6.17 1.59
N LEU A 10 2.25 7.34 1.80
CA LEU A 10 1.54 8.61 1.68
C LEU A 10 1.38 8.95 0.19
N ASN A 11 0.14 9.14 -0.25
CA ASN A 11 -0.24 9.28 -1.66
C ASN A 11 -0.92 10.63 -1.93
N TYR A 12 -0.55 11.30 -3.02
CA TYR A 12 -1.28 12.44 -3.59
C TYR A 12 -1.22 12.38 -5.11
N ASN A 13 -2.37 12.24 -5.78
CA ASN A 13 -2.48 12.12 -7.24
C ASN A 13 -1.55 11.07 -7.85
N GLY A 14 -1.36 9.95 -7.14
CA GLY A 14 -0.38 8.92 -7.45
C GLY A 14 -0.92 7.71 -8.20
N ARG A 15 -2.10 7.76 -8.84
CA ARG A 15 -2.72 6.60 -9.51
C ARG A 15 -1.74 5.80 -10.38
N GLY A 16 -0.91 6.49 -11.17
CA GLY A 16 0.11 5.83 -12.01
C GLY A 16 1.11 5.03 -11.18
N LEU A 17 1.67 5.64 -10.12
CA LEU A 17 2.64 5.02 -9.24
C LEU A 17 2.03 3.86 -8.43
N LEU A 18 0.83 4.06 -7.89
CA LEU A 18 0.10 3.01 -7.17
C LEU A 18 -0.11 1.80 -8.07
N SER A 19 -0.56 2.03 -9.32
CA SER A 19 -0.81 0.95 -10.27
C SER A 19 0.45 0.18 -10.69
N GLN A 20 1.60 0.86 -10.70
CA GLN A 20 2.85 0.27 -11.15
C GLN A 20 3.62 -0.41 -10.03
N PHE A 21 3.54 0.10 -8.79
CA PHE A 21 4.49 -0.28 -7.73
C PHE A 21 3.84 -0.83 -6.46
N LEU A 22 2.54 -0.60 -6.21
CA LEU A 22 1.96 -0.99 -4.92
C LEU A 22 2.01 -2.50 -4.69
N GLU A 23 1.84 -3.31 -5.74
CA GLU A 23 1.91 -4.77 -5.64
C GLU A 23 3.30 -5.25 -5.15
N SER A 24 4.39 -4.67 -5.65
CA SER A 24 5.74 -5.07 -5.24
C SER A 24 6.02 -4.73 -3.77
N VAL A 25 5.45 -3.63 -3.27
CA VAL A 25 5.52 -3.25 -1.85
C VAL A 25 4.78 -4.28 -0.99
N VAL A 26 3.59 -4.73 -1.41
CA VAL A 26 2.81 -5.76 -0.70
C VAL A 26 3.57 -7.09 -0.68
N VAL A 27 4.09 -7.53 -1.82
CA VAL A 27 4.88 -8.78 -1.92
C VAL A 27 6.11 -8.73 -1.00
N ALA A 28 6.80 -7.60 -0.95
CA ALA A 28 7.94 -7.41 -0.06
C ALA A 28 7.53 -7.44 1.43
N ALA A 29 6.41 -6.79 1.77
CA ALA A 29 5.86 -6.77 3.12
C ALA A 29 5.45 -8.17 3.61
N ASP A 30 4.82 -8.97 2.74
CA ASP A 30 4.41 -10.36 3.03
C ASP A 30 5.61 -11.30 3.16
N SER A 31 6.69 -11.04 2.41
CA SER A 31 7.93 -11.83 2.44
C SER A 31 8.82 -11.51 3.65
N ALA A 32 8.50 -10.47 4.43
CA ALA A 32 9.31 -10.01 5.53
C ALA A 32 9.41 -11.08 6.64
N ARG A 33 10.64 -11.52 6.93
CA ARG A 33 10.88 -12.55 7.96
C ARG A 33 10.96 -11.98 9.37
N VAL A 34 11.21 -10.68 9.52
CA VAL A 34 11.54 -10.04 10.80
C VAL A 34 10.33 -9.52 11.57
N CYS A 35 9.22 -9.21 10.88
CA CYS A 35 8.03 -8.61 11.47
C CYS A 35 6.76 -9.09 10.76
N HIS A 36 5.60 -8.87 11.40
CA HIS A 36 4.31 -8.92 10.73
C HIS A 36 4.01 -7.54 10.14
N THR A 37 3.99 -7.43 8.83
CA THR A 37 3.91 -6.13 8.15
C THR A 37 2.48 -5.83 7.69
N ARG A 38 2.04 -4.58 7.87
CA ARG A 38 0.84 -4.04 7.22
C ARG A 38 1.24 -2.90 6.29
N VAL A 39 0.72 -2.91 5.07
CA VAL A 39 0.85 -1.79 4.14
C VAL A 39 -0.39 -0.91 4.26
N ILE A 40 -0.19 0.39 4.45
CA ILE A 40 -1.27 1.37 4.62
C ILE A 40 -1.04 2.48 3.60
N VAL A 41 -1.96 2.61 2.64
CA VAL A 41 -1.98 3.74 1.70
C VAL A 41 -2.80 4.86 2.33
N LEU A 42 -2.18 5.99 2.62
CA LEU A 42 -2.84 7.19 3.13
C LEU A 42 -3.03 8.18 2.00
N ASP A 43 -4.28 8.48 1.69
CA ASP A 43 -4.59 9.53 0.72
C ASP A 43 -4.46 10.91 1.34
N ASN A 44 -3.76 11.80 0.66
CA ASN A 44 -3.55 13.19 1.07
C ASN A 44 -4.44 14.14 0.25
N THR A 45 -5.74 13.87 0.20
CA THR A 45 -6.74 14.65 -0.54
C THR A 45 -6.51 14.65 -2.06
N SER A 46 -6.27 13.47 -2.63
CA SER A 46 -6.09 13.34 -4.08
C SER A 46 -7.36 13.70 -4.84
N THR A 47 -7.18 14.22 -6.05
CA THR A 47 -8.25 14.49 -7.03
C THR A 47 -8.35 13.42 -8.12
N ASP A 48 -7.39 12.49 -8.17
CA ASP A 48 -7.42 11.35 -9.09
C ASP A 48 -8.20 10.15 -8.53
N ASP A 49 -8.34 9.10 -9.33
CA ASP A 49 -9.03 7.86 -8.98
C ASP A 49 -8.10 6.83 -8.30
N GLY A 50 -6.93 7.24 -7.80
CA GLY A 50 -5.90 6.32 -7.29
C GLY A 50 -6.39 5.41 -6.17
N ILE A 51 -7.16 5.94 -5.22
CA ILE A 51 -7.72 5.13 -4.13
C ILE A 51 -8.79 4.16 -4.63
N GLN A 52 -9.60 4.54 -5.62
CA GLN A 52 -10.58 3.64 -6.22
C GLN A 52 -9.88 2.50 -6.96
N TRP A 53 -8.78 2.80 -7.68
CA TRP A 53 -7.95 1.79 -8.31
C TRP A 53 -7.41 0.79 -7.28
N VAL A 54 -6.87 1.26 -6.15
CA VAL A 54 -6.36 0.40 -5.06
C VAL A 54 -7.45 -0.51 -4.50
N LYS A 55 -8.63 0.03 -4.18
CA LYS A 55 -9.76 -0.77 -3.66
C LYS A 55 -10.24 -1.84 -4.65
N THR A 56 -10.07 -1.60 -5.94
CA THR A 56 -10.53 -2.50 -7.01
C THR A 56 -9.53 -3.61 -7.30
N HIS A 57 -8.22 -3.33 -7.23
CA HIS A 57 -7.16 -4.26 -7.66
C HIS A 57 -6.38 -4.89 -6.51
N MET A 58 -6.45 -4.33 -5.30
CA MET A 58 -5.75 -4.83 -4.13
C MET A 58 -6.74 -5.38 -3.11
N ARG A 59 -6.35 -6.44 -2.40
CA ARG A 59 -7.10 -6.92 -1.24
C ARG A 59 -6.98 -5.88 -0.13
N THR A 60 -8.03 -5.10 0.06
CA THR A 60 -8.19 -4.17 1.17
C THR A 60 -9.02 -4.82 2.28
N VAL A 61 -8.72 -4.50 3.54
CA VAL A 61 -9.46 -4.97 4.74
C VAL A 61 -9.90 -3.77 5.56
#